data_AF-A0A969YL80-F1
#
_entry.id   AF-A0A969YL80-F1
#
_cell.length_a   1.000
_cell.length_b   1.000
_cell.length_c   1.000
_cell.angle_alpha   90.00
_cell.angle_beta   90.00
_cell.angle_gamma   90.00
#
_symmetry.space_group_name_H-M   'P 1'
#
loop_
_entity.id
_entity.type
_entity.pdbx_description
1 polymer ?
#
loop_
_entity_poly.entity_id
_entity_poly.type
_entity_poly.pdbx_seq_one_letter_code
_entity_poly.pdbx_strand_id
1 'polypeptide(L)' 'MARRVVLIRNKDGKELSYENALVVQSSKDLYVLRTNGSEDKKDILAKLSSSDWDFYSEEPSIS' A
#
# COMPACT_ATOMS: atom_id res chain seq x y z
N MET A 1 3.54 5.23 -18.36
CA MET A 1 3.44 4.28 -17.24
C MET A 1 2.35 4.80 -16.31
N ALA A 2 1.35 3.98 -15.98
CA ALA A 2 0.31 4.38 -15.03
C ALA A 2 0.88 4.35 -13.60
N ARG A 3 0.73 5.44 -12.84
CA ARG A 3 1.17 5.54 -11.45
C ARG A 3 0.12 4.88 -10.55
N ARG A 4 0.49 3.80 -9.85
CA ARG A 4 -0.36 3.23 -8.80
C ARG A 4 0.02 3.84 -7.46
N VAL A 5 -0.97 4.43 -6.78
CA VAL A 5 -0.79 4.99 -5.44
C VAL A 5 -1.64 4.17 -4.48
N VAL A 6 -1.00 3.67 -3.43
CA VAL A 6 -1.67 3.05 -2.30
C VAL A 6 -1.83 4.11 -1.23
N LEU A 7 -3.06 4.30 -0.78
CA LEU A 7 -3.37 5.13 0.37
C LEU A 7 -3.77 4.23 1.53
N ILE A 8 -3.21 4.51 2.71
CA ILE A 8 -3.51 3.76 3.93
C ILE A 8 -3.91 4.77 4.99
N ARG A 9 -5.07 4.57 5.59
CA ARG A 9 -5.60 5.46 6.61
C ARG A 9 -5.82 4.70 7.91
N ASN A 10 -5.47 5.31 9.04
CA ASN A 10 -5.78 4.76 10.34
C ASN A 10 -7.12 5.30 10.90
N LYS A 11 -7.59 4.69 11.99
CA LYS A 11 -8.82 5.11 12.68
C LYS A 11 -8.81 6.55 13.22
N ASP A 12 -7.63 7.12 13.45
CA ASP A 12 -7.47 8.53 13.85
C ASP A 12 -7.49 9.50 12.67
N GLY A 13 -7.65 9.01 11.43
CA GLY A 13 -7.64 9.82 10.21
C GLY A 13 -6.25 10.15 9.66
N LYS A 14 -5.18 9.56 10.19
CA LYS A 14 -3.82 9.71 9.62
C LYS A 14 -3.72 8.93 8.33
N GLU A 15 -3.15 9.54 7.31
CA GLU A 15 -2.95 8.93 5.99
C GLU A 15 -1.47 8.74 5.68
N LEU A 16 -1.17 7.61 5.05
CA LEU A 16 0.12 7.27 4.47
C LEU A 16 -0.09 7.01 2.98
N SER A 17 0.81 7.53 2.15
CA SER A 17 0.76 7.36 0.69
C SER A 17 2.03 6.68 0.21
N TYR A 18 1.86 5.63 -0.60
CA TYR A 18 2.95 4.86 -1.18
C TYR A 18 2.78 4.75 -2.68
N GLU A 19 3.75 5.27 -3.42
CA GLU A 19 3.81 5.13 -4.87
C GLU A 19 4.43 3.82 -5.28
N ASN A 20 3.91 3.25 -6.37
CA ASN A 20 4.39 1.98 -6.93
C ASN A 20 4.53 0.95 -5.81
N ALA A 21 3.46 0.79 -5.05
CA ALA A 21 3.41 -0.11 -3.92
C ALA A 21 2.28 -1.12 -4.09
N LEU A 22 2.48 -2.29 -3.49
CA LEU A 22 1.50 -3.34 -3.34
C LEU A 22 1.20 -3.51 -1.85
N VAL A 23 -0.06 -3.71 -1.50
CA VAL A 23 -0.46 -4.09 -0.15
C VAL A 23 -0.74 -5.58 -0.11
N VAL A 24 -0.16 -6.25 0.88
CA VAL A 24 -0.49 -7.63 1.24
C VAL A 24 -1.09 -7.62 2.62
N GLN A 25 -2.35 -8.01 2.74
CA GLN A 25 -3.04 -8.10 4.01
C GLN A 25 -2.97 -9.55 4.52
N SER A 26 -2.63 -9.68 5.80
CA SER A 26 -2.82 -10.88 6.59
C SER A 26 -3.90 -10.63 7.64
N SER A 27 -4.27 -11.66 8.40
CA SER A 27 -5.26 -11.55 9.48
C SER A 27 -4.91 -10.55 10.60
N LYS A 28 -3.65 -10.14 10.72
CA LYS A 28 -3.18 -9.25 11.80
C LYS A 28 -2.42 -8.04 11.30
N ASP A 29 -1.81 -8.15 10.13
CA ASP A 29 -0.85 -7.17 9.62
C ASP A 29 -1.16 -6.82 8.16
N LEU A 30 -0.92 -5.55 7.83
CA LEU A 30 -0.84 -5.01 6.48
C LEU A 30 0.63 -4.74 6.14
N TYR A 31 1.08 -5.34 5.05
CA TYR A 31 2.43 -5.17 4.52
C TYR A 31 2.39 -4.31 3.27
N VAL A 32 3.18 -3.24 3.26
CA VAL A 32 3.35 -2.38 2.08
C VAL A 32 4.67 -2.74 1.44
N LEU A 33 4.62 -3.16 0.18
CA LEU A 33 5.76 -3.62 -0.58
C LEU A 33 6.03 -2.66 -1.74
N ARG A 34 7.27 -2.22 -1.91
CA ARG A 34 7.67 -1.47 -3.10
C ARG A 34 7.65 -2.39 -4.32
N THR A 35 7.01 -1.94 -5.39
CA THR A 35 7.06 -2.54 -6.73
C THR A 35 7.91 -1.63 -7.61
N ASN A 36 9.23 -1.74 -7.52
CA ASN A 36 10.08 -1.23 -8.59
C ASN A 36 9.98 -2.26 -9.71
N GLY A 37 9.65 -1.89 -10.95
CA GLY A 37 9.29 -2.81 -12.04
C GLY A 37 10.32 -3.88 -12.46
N SER A 38 11.33 -4.20 -11.66
CA SER A 38 12.06 -5.46 -11.67
C SER A 38 11.38 -6.45 -10.74
N GLU A 39 10.81 -7.51 -11.31
CA GLU A 39 9.94 -8.50 -10.67
C GLU A 39 10.57 -9.23 -9.47
N ASP A 40 11.89 -9.13 -9.27
CA ASP A 40 12.64 -9.93 -8.29
C ASP A 40 12.88 -9.28 -6.93
N LYS A 41 12.61 -7.98 -6.75
CA LYS A 41 12.87 -7.30 -5.46
C LYS A 41 11.65 -6.57 -4.93
N LYS A 42 11.04 -7.17 -3.89
CA LYS A 42 9.98 -6.55 -3.07
C LYS A 42 10.60 -6.09 -1.75
N ASP A 43 10.79 -4.78 -1.60
CA ASP A 43 11.20 -4.18 -0.33
C ASP A 43 9.96 -3.92 0.54
N ILE A 44 10.00 -4.31 1.81
CA ILE A 44 8.95 -3.95 2.78
C ILE A 44 9.15 -2.48 3.17
N LEU A 45 8.21 -1.63 2.79
CA LEU A 45 8.19 -0.21 3.14
C LEU A 45 7.55 0.02 4.52
N ALA A 46 6.52 -0.76 4.85
CA ALA A 46 5.82 -0.65 6.13
C ALA A 46 5.17 -1.97 6.52
N LYS A 47 5.07 -2.17 7.84
CA LYS A 47 4.26 -3.20 8.49
C LYS A 47 3.32 -2.50 9.46
N LEU A 48 2.01 -2.62 9.23
CA LEU A 48 0.95 -1.94 9.99
C LEU A 48 0.01 -2.97 10.59
N SER A 49 -0.60 -2.66 11.74
CA SER A 49 -1.66 -3.49 12.33
C SER A 49 -2.93 -3.37 11.49
N SER A 50 -3.48 -4.49 11.03
CA SER A 50 -4.76 -4.52 10.31
C SER A 50 -5.97 -4.23 11.20
N SER A 51 -5.76 -4.09 12.51
CA SER A 51 -6.82 -3.67 13.45
C SER A 51 -6.95 -2.14 13.54
N ASP A 52 -5.94 -1.41 13.08
CA ASP A 52 -5.83 0.05 13.24
C ASP A 52 -5.78 0.79 11.91
N TRP A 53 -5.29 0.11 10.87
CA TRP A 53 -5.08 0.64 9.54
C TRP A 53 -5.91 -0.11 8.52
N ASP A 54 -6.48 0.64 7.60
CA ASP A 54 -7.18 0.17 6.41
C ASP A 54 -6.51 0.77 5.17
N PHE A 55 -6.51 0.04 4.05
CA PHE A 55 -5.95 0.53 2.79
C PHE A 55 -7.03 0.67 1.72
N TYR A 56 -6.85 1.64 0.84
CA TYR A 56 -7.61 1.82 -0.37
C TYR A 56 -6.65 2.14 -1.51
N SER A 57 -6.77 1.41 -2.61
CA SER A 57 -6.02 1.69 -3.82
C SER A 57 -6.84 2.61 -4.70
N GLU A 58 -6.29 3.76 -5.05
CA GLU A 58 -6.78 4.48 -6.22
C GLU A 58 -6.22 3.73 -7.43
N GLU A 59 -7.07 2.93 -8.09
CA GLU A 59 -6.72 2.49 -9.43
C GLU A 59 -6.52 3.73 -10.30
N PRO A 60 -5.50 3.77 -11.17
CA PRO A 60 -5.35 4.88 -12.08
C PRO A 60 -6.62 4.94 -12.93
N SER A 61 -7.39 6.03 -12.79
CA SER A 61 -8.49 6.34 -13.70
C SER A 61 -7.94 6.37 -15.12
N ILE A 62 -8.21 5.32 -15.90
CA ILE A 62 -7.87 5.28 -17.31
C ILE A 62 -8.94 6.13 -17.99
N SER A 63 -8.64 7.41 -18.22
CA SER A 63 -9.48 8.28 -19.04
C SER A 63 -9.16 8.13 -20.52
#